data_AF-A0A4R3KKY4-F1
#
_entry.id   AF-A0A4R3KKY4-F1
#
_cell.length_a   1.000
_cell.length_b   1.000
_cell.length_c   1.000
_cell.angle_alpha   90.00
_cell.angle_beta   90.00
_cell.angle_gamma   90.00
#
_symmetry.space_group_name_H-M   'P 1'
#
loop_
_entity.id
_entity.type
_entity.pdbx_description
1 polymer ?
#
loop_
_entity_poly.entity_id
_entity_poly.type
_entity_poly.pdbx_seq_one_letter_code
_entity_poly.pdbx_strand_id
1 'polypeptide(L)'
;MILRLLEILTETNKGNIFEQVFETIRKLIGYSFMGIIMVTVITLFTPHREGFQVLLKLLSIAWHYIINWGDWVFIIVLISLGLALKPTTFYNKAEEIRLNMFWLETARWERTPYIAPLHLYYLLAVPNSYSPYIKDISKNKFYQIVMNQFRSRVYTNTGHSSLEPSRKPSRLKIIGIKSFFPIIAGIGLEVLFFYSLYDTKPINKWFTGLERFLIPVVVFIASWVIQQILAIIIFSNPRKLRKAIENMFDEPEPKIPWREAFPDKKLGQMIIQSWQYHVDLKQRALYKYLNIPYPVDNKWEYEDKTIAPYPFPSEQIPEWADEIEQVYFNSVDQWREEQLQTVNKQVKVTKDKSKGKVVKFTKRKLKI
;
A
#
# COMPACT_ATOMS: atom_id res chain seq x y z
N MET A 1 7.08 -9.76 -16.39
CA MET A 1 8.04 -8.97 -17.20
C MET A 1 8.26 -7.58 -16.63
N ILE A 2 7.23 -6.74 -16.46
CA ILE A 2 7.35 -5.39 -15.87
C ILE A 2 7.81 -5.41 -14.40
N LEU A 3 7.30 -6.33 -13.58
CA LEU A 3 7.75 -6.51 -12.18
C LEU A 3 9.22 -6.97 -12.08
N ARG A 4 9.67 -7.80 -13.03
CA ARG A 4 11.07 -8.26 -13.12
C ARG A 4 12.00 -7.12 -13.57
N LEU A 5 11.53 -6.23 -14.44
CA LEU A 5 12.25 -5.01 -14.83
C LEU A 5 12.36 -4.01 -13.67
N LEU A 6 11.33 -3.89 -12.83
CA LEU A 6 11.37 -3.08 -11.61
C LEU A 6 12.30 -3.68 -10.54
N GLU A 7 12.28 -5.01 -10.35
CA GLU A 7 13.23 -5.72 -9.46
C GLU A 7 14.68 -5.55 -9.91
N ILE A 8 14.96 -5.73 -11.21
CA ILE A 8 16.29 -5.54 -11.79
C ILE A 8 16.75 -4.09 -11.58
N LEU A 9 15.89 -3.09 -11.79
CA LEU A 9 16.22 -1.68 -11.56
C LEU A 9 16.48 -1.34 -10.08
N THR A 10 15.86 -2.07 -9.15
CA THR A 10 16.07 -1.90 -7.70
C THR A 10 17.26 -2.68 -7.14
N GLU A 11 17.64 -3.82 -7.73
CA GLU A 11 18.74 -4.65 -7.25
C GLU A 11 20.12 -4.22 -7.77
N THR A 12 20.21 -3.66 -8.99
CA THR A 12 21.50 -3.21 -9.55
C THR A 12 22.00 -1.88 -9.00
N ASN A 13 21.25 -1.23 -8.10
CA ASN A 13 21.55 0.14 -7.65
C ASN A 13 21.97 0.24 -6.19
N LYS A 14 22.95 -0.61 -5.80
CA LYS A 14 23.61 -0.54 -4.50
C LYS A 14 24.59 0.62 -4.34
N GLY A 15 24.88 1.36 -5.41
CA GLY A 15 25.46 2.69 -5.34
C GLY A 15 24.32 3.70 -5.46
N ASN A 16 24.24 4.66 -4.55
CA ASN A 16 23.28 5.74 -4.63
C ASN A 16 23.56 6.50 -5.95
N ILE A 17 22.83 6.19 -7.03
CA ILE A 17 22.97 6.89 -8.33
C ILE A 17 22.88 8.39 -8.11
N PHE A 18 22.21 8.85 -7.06
CA PHE A 18 22.20 10.25 -6.64
C PHE A 18 23.53 10.76 -6.13
N GLU A 19 24.27 10.03 -5.29
CA GLU A 19 25.64 10.42 -4.95
C GLU A 19 26.51 10.41 -6.20
N GLN A 20 26.40 9.38 -7.04
CA GLN A 20 27.20 9.31 -8.26
C GLN A 20 26.87 10.44 -9.24
N VAL A 21 25.60 10.77 -9.47
CA VAL A 21 25.17 11.85 -10.37
C VAL A 21 25.47 13.22 -9.75
N PHE A 22 25.21 13.43 -8.46
CA PHE A 22 25.52 14.69 -7.77
C PHE A 22 27.03 14.92 -7.71
N GLU A 23 27.80 13.88 -7.43
CA GLU A 23 29.26 13.93 -7.42
C GLU A 23 29.83 14.07 -8.83
N THR A 24 29.19 13.51 -9.85
CA THR A 24 29.52 13.72 -11.26
C THR A 24 29.24 15.16 -11.69
N ILE A 25 28.09 15.73 -11.31
CA ILE A 25 27.74 17.14 -11.55
C ILE A 25 28.72 18.05 -10.81
N ARG A 26 29.03 17.77 -9.53
CA ARG A 26 30.01 18.51 -8.74
C ARG A 26 31.41 18.45 -9.35
N LYS A 27 31.83 17.27 -9.84
CA LYS A 27 33.10 17.07 -10.57
C LYS A 27 33.09 17.84 -11.89
N LEU A 28 32.00 17.82 -12.66
CA LEU A 28 31.86 18.59 -13.90
C LEU A 28 31.92 20.09 -13.67
N ILE A 29 31.26 20.60 -12.62
CA ILE A 29 31.35 22.02 -12.22
C ILE A 29 32.78 22.35 -11.78
N GLY A 30 33.41 21.49 -10.98
CA GLY A 30 34.79 21.64 -10.53
C GLY A 30 35.80 21.64 -11.69
N TYR A 31 35.66 20.73 -12.65
CA TYR A 31 36.50 20.68 -13.85
C TYR A 31 36.25 21.86 -14.78
N SER A 32 35.00 22.34 -14.90
CA SER A 32 34.70 23.54 -15.66
C SER A 32 35.32 24.78 -15.02
N PHE A 33 35.28 24.89 -13.69
CA PHE A 33 35.89 25.99 -12.94
C PHE A 33 37.42 25.97 -13.02
N MET A 34 38.03 24.79 -12.85
CA MET A 34 39.47 24.59 -13.02
C MET A 34 39.91 24.86 -14.47
N GLY A 35 39.11 24.46 -15.47
CA GLY A 35 39.34 24.75 -16.87
C GLY A 35 39.31 26.26 -17.16
N ILE A 36 38.33 26.98 -16.61
CA ILE A 36 38.23 28.44 -16.72
C ILE A 36 39.45 29.10 -16.07
N ILE A 37 39.86 28.69 -14.87
CA ILE A 37 41.05 29.23 -14.20
C ILE A 37 42.32 28.94 -14.99
N MET A 38 42.51 27.69 -15.44
CA MET A 38 43.71 27.28 -16.17
C MET A 38 43.82 28.03 -17.50
N VAL A 39 42.72 28.22 -18.22
CA VAL A 39 42.69 29.01 -19.45
C VAL A 39 42.88 30.50 -19.16
N THR A 40 42.32 31.04 -18.07
CA THR A 40 42.53 32.43 -17.64
C THR A 40 44.01 32.69 -17.33
N VAL A 41 44.66 31.78 -16.62
CA VAL A 41 46.10 31.81 -16.32
C VAL A 41 46.92 31.71 -17.61
N ILE A 42 46.62 30.76 -18.50
CA ILE A 42 47.30 30.62 -19.79
C ILE A 42 47.16 31.91 -20.61
N THR A 43 45.98 32.53 -20.67
CA THR A 43 45.77 33.81 -21.37
C THR A 43 46.44 35.01 -20.70
N LEU A 44 46.69 34.96 -19.39
CA LEU A 44 47.46 35.99 -18.68
C LEU A 44 48.96 35.91 -19.01
N PHE A 45 49.46 34.69 -19.29
CA PHE A 45 50.87 34.41 -19.55
C PHE A 45 51.23 34.22 -21.04
N THR A 46 50.25 34.16 -21.96
CA THR A 46 50.48 34.13 -23.41
C THR A 46 49.95 35.42 -24.06
N PRO A 47 50.82 36.29 -24.61
CA PRO A 47 50.42 37.59 -25.16
C PRO A 47 49.72 37.51 -26.53
N HIS A 48 49.30 36.32 -26.96
CA HIS A 48 48.65 36.14 -28.25
C HIS A 48 47.13 36.30 -28.14
N ARG A 49 46.66 37.41 -28.71
CA ARG A 49 45.25 37.77 -29.00
C ARG A 49 44.40 36.60 -29.53
N GLU A 50 45.03 35.64 -30.20
CA GLU A 50 44.39 34.46 -30.81
C GLU A 50 43.82 33.47 -29.77
N GLY A 51 44.52 33.21 -28.66
CA GLY A 51 44.03 32.30 -27.61
C GLY A 51 42.80 32.85 -26.89
N PHE A 52 42.78 34.16 -26.66
CA PHE A 52 41.63 34.87 -26.08
C PHE A 52 40.43 34.88 -27.05
N GLN A 53 40.66 35.01 -28.36
CA GLN A 53 39.60 34.91 -29.37
C GLN A 53 39.00 33.50 -29.46
N VAL A 54 39.82 32.45 -29.33
CA VAL A 54 39.33 31.07 -29.26
C VAL A 54 38.48 30.86 -28.01
N LEU A 55 38.88 31.39 -26.85
CA LEU A 55 38.10 31.34 -25.62
C LEU A 55 36.76 32.07 -25.77
N LEU A 56 36.75 33.30 -26.31
CA LEU A 56 35.52 34.06 -26.54
C LEU A 56 34.59 33.33 -27.52
N LYS A 57 35.14 32.65 -28.53
CA LYS A 57 34.37 31.83 -29.46
C LYS A 57 33.76 30.61 -28.77
N LEU A 58 34.52 29.91 -27.93
CA LEU A 58 34.02 28.78 -27.14
C LEU A 58 32.95 29.22 -26.13
N LEU A 59 33.16 30.34 -25.43
CA LEU A 59 32.17 30.93 -24.53
C LEU A 59 30.91 31.37 -25.27
N SER A 60 31.04 31.98 -26.45
CA SER A 60 29.90 32.37 -27.29
C SER A 60 29.10 31.16 -27.76
N ILE A 61 29.77 30.08 -28.17
CA ILE A 61 29.14 28.80 -28.53
C ILE A 61 28.42 28.21 -27.31
N ALA A 62 29.09 28.13 -26.16
CA ALA A 62 28.50 27.61 -24.93
C ALA A 62 27.28 28.45 -24.47
N TRP A 63 27.39 29.78 -24.54
CA TRP A 63 26.31 30.71 -24.21
C TRP A 63 25.12 30.55 -25.15
N HIS A 64 25.37 30.36 -26.46
CA HIS A 64 24.33 30.05 -27.44
C HIS A 64 23.62 28.73 -27.11
N TYR A 65 24.34 27.69 -26.70
CA TYR A 65 23.74 26.44 -26.25
C TYR A 65 22.93 26.60 -24.96
N ILE A 66 23.43 27.35 -23.97
CA ILE A 66 22.72 27.60 -22.71
C ILE A 66 21.42 28.38 -22.95
N ILE A 67 21.44 29.43 -23.76
CA ILE A 67 20.24 30.22 -24.07
C ILE A 67 19.21 29.39 -24.84
N ASN A 68 19.65 28.54 -25.77
CA ASN A 68 18.72 27.82 -26.66
C ASN A 68 18.20 26.51 -26.05
N TRP A 69 18.99 25.85 -25.19
CA TRP A 69 18.69 24.51 -24.68
C TRP A 69 18.73 24.38 -23.16
N GLY A 70 19.23 25.38 -22.43
CA GLY A 70 19.36 25.34 -20.98
C GLY A 70 18.04 25.11 -20.26
N ASP A 71 16.94 25.68 -20.77
CA ASP A 71 15.60 25.48 -20.20
C ASP A 71 15.17 24.02 -20.26
N TRP A 72 15.49 23.30 -21.34
CA TRP A 72 15.17 21.88 -21.48
C TRP A 72 15.98 21.02 -20.53
N VAL A 73 17.26 21.32 -20.36
CA VAL A 73 18.11 20.64 -19.37
C VAL A 73 17.55 20.85 -17.96
N PHE A 74 17.15 22.09 -17.63
CA PHE A 74 16.54 22.41 -16.34
C PHE A 74 15.21 21.67 -16.13
N ILE A 75 14.32 21.65 -17.13
CA ILE A 75 13.05 20.91 -17.11
C ILE A 75 13.29 19.41 -16.88
N ILE A 76 14.23 18.80 -17.61
CA ILE A 76 14.57 17.37 -17.47
C ILE A 76 15.11 17.08 -16.07
N VAL A 77 16.00 17.93 -15.55
CA VAL A 77 16.56 17.78 -14.19
C VAL A 77 15.45 17.89 -13.14
N LEU A 78 14.54 18.87 -13.25
CA LEU A 78 13.41 19.02 -12.34
C LEU A 78 12.45 17.83 -12.37
N ILE A 79 12.11 17.33 -13.57
CA ILE A 79 11.29 16.13 -13.72
C ILE A 79 11.98 14.94 -13.06
N SER A 80 13.27 14.75 -13.33
CA SER A 80 14.06 13.64 -12.80
C SER A 80 14.12 13.68 -11.26
N LEU A 81 14.37 14.85 -10.68
CA LEU A 81 14.34 15.08 -9.23
C LEU A 81 12.95 14.84 -8.64
N GLY A 82 11.91 15.38 -9.25
CA GLY A 82 10.53 15.25 -8.77
C GLY A 82 10.04 13.80 -8.76
N LEU A 83 10.35 13.03 -9.82
CA LEU A 83 9.99 11.62 -9.94
C LEU A 83 10.80 10.72 -8.99
N ALA A 84 12.09 11.02 -8.82
CA ALA A 84 12.97 10.31 -7.89
C ALA A 84 12.53 10.42 -6.43
N LEU A 85 12.00 11.57 -6.02
CA LEU A 85 11.67 11.85 -4.63
C LEU A 85 10.35 11.21 -4.16
N LYS A 86 9.50 10.68 -5.07
CA LYS A 86 8.15 10.20 -4.71
C LYS A 86 7.68 8.85 -5.29
N PRO A 87 8.48 7.76 -5.25
CA PRO A 87 7.95 6.41 -5.44
C PRO A 87 6.97 5.97 -4.33
N THR A 88 6.81 6.77 -3.27
CA THR A 88 5.99 6.45 -2.10
C THR A 88 4.50 6.61 -2.33
N THR A 89 4.04 7.39 -3.32
CA THR A 89 2.59 7.60 -3.55
C THR A 89 1.88 6.28 -3.87
N PHE A 90 2.46 5.45 -4.74
CA PHE A 90 1.96 4.11 -5.04
C PHE A 90 1.78 3.26 -3.77
N TYR A 91 2.84 3.16 -2.95
CA TYR A 91 2.83 2.34 -1.74
C TYR A 91 1.89 2.87 -0.66
N ASN A 92 1.87 4.18 -0.46
CA ASN A 92 0.93 4.83 0.47
C ASN A 92 -0.51 4.52 0.10
N LYS A 93 -0.83 4.54 -1.21
CA LYS A 93 -2.18 4.19 -1.67
C LYS A 93 -2.50 2.71 -1.47
N ALA A 94 -1.52 1.82 -1.71
CA ALA A 94 -1.68 0.39 -1.44
C ALA A 94 -1.94 0.08 0.05
N GLU A 95 -1.23 0.77 0.94
CA GLU A 95 -1.41 0.69 2.40
C GLU A 95 -2.79 1.20 2.84
N GLU A 96 -3.26 2.33 2.28
CA GLU A 96 -4.59 2.86 2.53
C GLU A 96 -5.69 1.86 2.10
N ILE A 97 -5.56 1.26 0.92
CA ILE A 97 -6.50 0.25 0.42
C ILE A 97 -6.51 -0.98 1.34
N ARG A 98 -5.32 -1.44 1.79
CA ARG A 98 -5.21 -2.55 2.75
C ARG A 98 -5.89 -2.24 4.08
N LEU A 99 -5.70 -1.04 4.59
CA LEU A 99 -6.34 -0.59 5.82
C LEU A 99 -7.87 -0.52 5.68
N ASN A 100 -8.38 0.01 4.57
CA ASN A 100 -9.81 0.04 4.29
C ASN A 100 -10.38 -1.38 4.16
N MET A 101 -9.69 -2.30 3.47
CA MET A 101 -10.11 -3.71 3.40
C MET A 101 -10.19 -4.34 4.78
N PHE A 102 -9.19 -4.10 5.63
CA PHE A 102 -9.18 -4.59 7.01
C PHE A 102 -10.38 -4.09 7.80
N TRP A 103 -10.62 -2.77 7.84
CA TRP A 103 -11.75 -2.19 8.57
C TRP A 103 -13.12 -2.64 8.06
N LEU A 104 -13.27 -2.78 6.74
CA LEU A 104 -14.53 -3.23 6.16
C LEU A 104 -14.79 -4.70 6.47
N GLU A 105 -13.75 -5.54 6.51
CA GLU A 105 -13.91 -6.94 6.89
C GLU A 105 -14.16 -7.07 8.39
N THR A 106 -13.46 -6.34 9.27
CA THR A 106 -13.72 -6.40 10.71
C THR A 106 -15.14 -5.91 11.07
N ALA A 107 -15.61 -4.84 10.41
CA ALA A 107 -16.99 -4.36 10.55
C ALA A 107 -18.00 -5.39 10.01
N ARG A 108 -17.66 -6.12 8.94
CA ARG A 108 -18.55 -7.12 8.34
C ARG A 108 -18.90 -8.25 9.32
N TRP A 109 -17.92 -8.64 10.16
CA TRP A 109 -18.00 -9.72 11.13
C TRP A 109 -18.30 -9.24 12.56
N GLU A 110 -18.49 -7.94 12.78
CA GLU A 110 -18.65 -7.34 14.12
C GLU A 110 -19.76 -7.95 14.96
N ARG A 111 -20.86 -8.35 14.31
CA ARG A 111 -22.05 -8.88 14.97
C ARG A 111 -22.05 -10.40 15.15
N THR A 112 -20.94 -11.04 14.78
CA THR A 112 -20.78 -12.50 14.80
C THR A 112 -19.88 -12.94 15.95
N PRO A 113 -20.01 -14.19 16.44
CA PRO A 113 -19.12 -14.74 17.46
C PRO A 113 -17.71 -15.04 16.96
N TYR A 114 -17.43 -14.80 15.68
CA TYR A 114 -16.20 -15.22 15.02
C TYR A 114 -15.23 -14.05 14.83
N ILE A 115 -13.95 -14.37 14.79
CA ILE A 115 -12.90 -13.44 14.36
C ILE A 115 -13.01 -13.27 12.84
N ALA A 116 -12.94 -12.03 12.36
CA ALA A 116 -12.95 -11.78 10.92
C ALA A 116 -11.78 -12.52 10.24
N PRO A 117 -11.98 -13.31 9.17
CA PRO A 117 -10.93 -14.10 8.53
C PRO A 117 -9.69 -13.30 8.14
N LEU A 118 -9.89 -12.08 7.64
CA LEU A 118 -8.78 -11.19 7.29
C LEU A 118 -8.01 -10.69 8.51
N HIS A 119 -8.72 -10.45 9.63
CA HIS A 119 -8.10 -10.06 10.89
C HIS A 119 -7.25 -11.21 11.42
N LEU A 120 -7.82 -12.42 11.47
CA LEU A 120 -7.10 -13.62 11.88
C LEU A 120 -5.88 -13.90 11.01
N TYR A 121 -6.02 -13.80 9.69
CA TYR A 121 -4.91 -13.92 8.76
C TYR A 121 -3.79 -12.95 9.10
N TYR A 122 -4.09 -11.66 9.34
CA TYR A 122 -3.05 -10.69 9.67
C TYR A 122 -2.49 -10.82 11.09
N LEU A 123 -3.18 -11.49 12.01
CA LEU A 123 -2.65 -11.81 13.34
C LEU A 123 -1.59 -12.92 13.28
N LEU A 124 -1.75 -13.87 12.36
CA LEU A 124 -0.84 -15.02 12.20
C LEU A 124 0.24 -14.77 11.13
N ALA A 125 -0.16 -14.29 9.96
CA ALA A 125 0.73 -13.87 8.89
C ALA A 125 1.07 -12.39 9.05
N VAL A 126 2.12 -12.11 9.83
CA VAL A 126 2.58 -10.75 10.10
C VAL A 126 2.76 -9.97 8.78
N PRO A 127 1.98 -8.91 8.55
CA PRO A 127 2.01 -8.16 7.32
C PRO A 127 3.23 -7.25 7.24
N ASN A 128 4.05 -7.42 6.21
CA ASN A 128 5.11 -6.48 5.88
C ASN A 128 4.54 -5.18 5.26
N SER A 129 5.34 -4.11 5.28
CA SER A 129 5.05 -2.90 4.50
C SER A 129 5.05 -3.23 3.02
N TYR A 130 4.12 -2.65 2.24
CA TYR A 130 4.22 -2.75 0.77
C TYR A 130 5.40 -1.96 0.22
N SER A 131 5.83 -0.92 0.93
CA SER A 131 7.01 -0.14 0.53
C SER A 131 8.29 -0.92 0.84
N PRO A 132 9.23 -1.02 -0.12
CA PRO A 132 10.53 -1.66 0.09
C PRO A 132 11.51 -0.78 0.89
N TYR A 133 11.17 0.49 1.14
CA TYR A 133 12.06 1.41 1.84
C TYR A 133 12.14 1.06 3.33
N ILE A 134 13.37 0.93 3.84
CA ILE A 134 13.61 0.54 5.24
C ILE A 134 12.93 1.48 6.25
N LYS A 135 12.85 2.78 5.92
CA LYS A 135 12.14 3.79 6.71
C LYS A 135 10.64 3.49 6.82
N ASP A 136 10.03 3.08 5.72
CA ASP A 136 8.59 2.80 5.68
C ASP A 136 8.32 1.46 6.36
N ILE A 137 9.22 0.48 6.20
CA ILE A 137 9.16 -0.81 6.90
C ILE A 137 9.23 -0.59 8.41
N SER A 138 10.20 0.18 8.92
CA SER A 138 10.32 0.45 10.37
C SER A 138 9.11 1.19 10.90
N LYS A 139 8.62 2.22 10.19
CA LYS A 139 7.52 3.08 10.65
C LYS A 139 6.10 2.59 10.34
N ASN A 140 5.94 1.45 9.65
CA ASN A 140 4.61 0.94 9.29
C ASN A 140 3.76 0.60 10.54
N LYS A 141 2.57 1.18 10.68
CA LYS A 141 1.69 0.96 11.84
C LYS A 141 0.58 -0.07 11.61
N PHE A 142 0.56 -0.75 10.46
CA PHE A 142 -0.58 -1.58 10.10
C PHE A 142 -0.79 -2.75 11.08
N TYR A 143 0.26 -3.50 11.42
CA TYR A 143 0.11 -4.59 12.39
C TYR A 143 -0.24 -4.09 13.80
N GLN A 144 0.25 -2.91 14.20
CA GLN A 144 -0.19 -2.26 15.44
C GLN A 144 -1.70 -1.99 15.44
N ILE A 145 -2.28 -1.55 14.31
CA ILE A 145 -3.73 -1.37 14.16
C ILE A 145 -4.47 -2.70 14.28
N VAL A 146 -3.98 -3.73 13.58
CA VAL A 146 -4.54 -5.10 13.64
C VAL A 146 -4.56 -5.62 15.08
N MET A 147 -3.45 -5.42 15.80
CA MET A 147 -3.30 -5.88 17.18
C MET A 147 -4.16 -5.09 18.16
N ASN A 148 -4.24 -3.77 18.01
CA ASN A 148 -5.12 -2.93 18.82
C ASN A 148 -6.60 -3.31 18.66
N GLN A 149 -7.01 -3.63 17.43
CA GLN A 149 -8.36 -4.11 17.14
C GLN A 149 -8.63 -5.51 17.72
N PHE A 150 -7.61 -6.36 17.84
CA PHE A 150 -7.74 -7.65 18.52
C PHE A 150 -7.88 -7.46 20.03
N ARG A 151 -6.97 -6.68 20.64
CA ARG A 151 -6.98 -6.35 22.08
C ARG A 151 -8.31 -5.78 22.56
N SER A 152 -8.94 -4.93 21.77
CA SER A 152 -10.22 -4.30 22.13
C SER A 152 -11.42 -5.26 22.10
N ARG A 153 -11.25 -6.47 21.56
CA ARG A 153 -12.34 -7.43 21.33
C ARG A 153 -12.16 -8.77 22.02
N VAL A 154 -10.93 -9.27 22.16
CA VAL A 154 -10.67 -10.65 22.63
C VAL A 154 -11.30 -10.95 23.99
N TYR A 155 -11.33 -9.98 24.91
CA TYR A 155 -11.94 -10.11 26.23
C TYR A 155 -13.19 -9.22 26.37
N THR A 156 -13.91 -9.00 25.28
CA THR A 156 -15.16 -8.23 25.32
C THR A 156 -16.33 -9.17 25.06
N ASN A 157 -17.15 -9.39 26.09
CA ASN A 157 -18.40 -10.13 25.96
C ASN A 157 -19.44 -9.23 25.26
N THR A 158 -19.40 -9.24 23.93
CA THR A 158 -20.40 -8.55 23.10
C THR A 158 -21.48 -9.55 22.71
N GLY A 159 -22.74 -9.26 23.04
CA GLY A 159 -23.87 -10.06 22.57
C GLY A 159 -23.87 -10.12 21.03
N HIS A 160 -23.93 -11.33 20.48
CA HIS A 160 -23.94 -11.54 19.04
C HIS A 160 -25.38 -11.59 18.52
N SER A 161 -25.63 -10.96 17.37
CA SER A 161 -26.97 -10.90 16.77
C SER A 161 -27.10 -11.75 15.51
N SER A 162 -26.01 -12.31 15.00
CA SER A 162 -26.01 -13.15 13.80
C SER A 162 -24.85 -14.13 13.81
N LEU A 163 -25.06 -15.36 13.34
CA LEU A 163 -23.99 -16.31 13.04
C LEU A 163 -23.36 -16.09 11.66
N GLU A 164 -24.05 -15.37 10.78
CA GLU A 164 -23.57 -15.07 9.44
C GLU A 164 -23.07 -13.62 9.35
N PRO A 165 -21.94 -13.39 8.68
CA PRO A 165 -21.42 -12.04 8.47
C PRO A 165 -22.28 -11.26 7.49
N SER A 166 -22.23 -9.94 7.56
CA SER A 166 -22.88 -9.08 6.59
C SER A 166 -22.30 -9.24 5.17
N ARG A 167 -22.94 -8.64 4.17
CA ARG A 167 -22.52 -8.76 2.76
C ARG A 167 -21.10 -8.21 2.54
N LYS A 168 -20.31 -8.90 1.70
CA LYS A 168 -18.97 -8.49 1.28
C LYS A 168 -18.95 -7.05 0.75
N PRO A 169 -17.94 -6.24 1.12
CA PRO A 169 -17.81 -4.88 0.61
C PRO A 169 -17.56 -4.88 -0.92
N SER A 170 -18.11 -3.88 -1.59
CA SER A 170 -17.82 -3.61 -3.00
C SER A 170 -16.42 -3.03 -3.17
N ARG A 171 -15.83 -3.17 -4.37
CA ARG A 171 -14.50 -2.59 -4.67
C ARG A 171 -14.47 -1.08 -4.48
N LEU A 172 -15.56 -0.38 -4.81
CA LEU A 172 -15.67 1.06 -4.60
C LEU A 172 -15.60 1.43 -3.11
N LYS A 173 -16.23 0.63 -2.24
CA LYS A 173 -16.16 0.83 -0.79
C LYS A 173 -14.76 0.58 -0.25
N ILE A 174 -14.05 -0.42 -0.79
CA ILE A 174 -12.65 -0.73 -0.46
C ILE A 174 -11.71 0.41 -0.84
N ILE A 175 -11.87 0.97 -2.05
CA ILE A 175 -11.06 2.10 -2.52
C ILE A 175 -11.36 3.35 -1.68
N GLY A 176 -12.62 3.54 -1.28
CA GLY A 176 -13.08 4.70 -0.54
C GLY A 176 -13.39 5.88 -1.46
N ILE A 177 -14.55 6.51 -1.28
CA ILE A 177 -15.00 7.59 -2.18
C ILE A 177 -14.06 8.81 -2.14
N LYS A 178 -13.46 9.07 -0.96
CA LYS A 178 -12.51 10.16 -0.73
C LYS A 178 -11.24 10.03 -1.59
N SER A 179 -10.92 8.82 -2.02
CA SER A 179 -9.77 8.52 -2.89
C SER A 179 -9.92 9.02 -4.31
N PHE A 180 -11.15 9.23 -4.79
CA PHE A 180 -11.40 9.64 -6.18
C PHE A 180 -11.24 11.14 -6.37
N PHE A 181 -11.57 11.96 -5.37
CA PHE A 181 -11.45 13.42 -5.46
C PHE A 181 -10.04 13.90 -5.89
N PRO A 182 -8.94 13.47 -5.24
CA PRO A 182 -7.60 13.87 -5.67
C PRO A 182 -7.27 13.45 -7.11
N ILE A 183 -7.73 12.26 -7.53
CA ILE A 183 -7.49 11.72 -8.86
C ILE A 183 -8.24 12.55 -9.92
N ILE A 184 -9.52 12.82 -9.68
CA ILE A 184 -10.37 13.63 -10.56
C ILE A 184 -9.82 15.06 -10.65
N ALA A 185 -9.39 15.65 -9.52
CA ALA A 185 -8.78 16.97 -9.51
C ALA A 185 -7.47 17.01 -10.32
N GLY A 186 -6.61 15.98 -10.18
CA GLY A 186 -5.36 15.88 -10.96
C GLY A 186 -5.63 15.78 -12.47
N ILE A 187 -6.53 14.88 -12.88
CA ILE A 187 -6.94 14.74 -14.29
C ILE A 187 -7.56 16.05 -14.80
N GLY A 188 -8.43 16.68 -14.00
CA GLY A 188 -9.07 17.94 -14.35
C GLY A 188 -8.07 19.06 -14.58
N LEU A 189 -7.02 19.16 -13.75
CA LEU A 189 -5.95 20.14 -13.92
C LEU A 189 -5.15 19.90 -15.22
N GLU A 190 -4.84 18.65 -15.55
CA GLU A 190 -4.17 18.31 -16.81
C GLU A 190 -5.03 18.65 -18.02
N VAL A 191 -6.31 18.26 -18.00
CA VAL A 191 -7.25 18.57 -19.07
C VAL A 191 -7.39 20.08 -19.24
N LEU A 192 -7.51 20.83 -18.15
CA LEU A 192 -7.61 22.29 -18.18
C LEU A 192 -6.34 22.93 -18.77
N PHE A 193 -5.16 22.42 -18.43
CA PHE A 193 -3.88 22.89 -18.97
C PHE A 193 -3.81 22.69 -20.49
N PHE A 194 -4.07 21.48 -20.97
CA PHE A 194 -4.04 21.18 -22.41
C PHE A 194 -5.17 21.86 -23.18
N TYR A 195 -6.36 22.00 -22.58
CA TYR A 195 -7.45 22.75 -23.17
C TYR A 195 -7.10 24.23 -23.34
N SER A 196 -6.48 24.85 -22.33
CA SER A 196 -6.00 26.24 -22.42
C SER A 196 -4.96 26.42 -23.53
N LEU A 197 -4.05 25.47 -23.71
CA LEU A 197 -3.10 25.48 -24.83
C LEU A 197 -3.78 25.33 -26.19
N TYR A 198 -4.78 24.44 -26.28
CA TYR A 198 -5.54 24.21 -27.51
C TYR A 198 -6.30 25.47 -27.95
N ASP A 199 -6.93 26.17 -27.00
CA ASP A 199 -7.72 27.39 -27.28
C ASP A 199 -6.85 28.60 -27.64
N THR A 200 -5.66 28.70 -27.06
CA THR A 200 -4.79 29.88 -27.22
C THR A 200 -3.73 29.76 -28.31
N LYS A 201 -3.32 28.53 -28.69
CA LYS A 201 -2.17 28.32 -29.60
C LYS A 201 -2.36 27.12 -30.53
N PRO A 202 -1.86 27.18 -31.77
CA PRO A 202 -1.74 25.99 -32.62
C PRO A 202 -0.78 24.98 -31.98
N ILE A 203 -1.01 23.68 -32.24
CA ILE A 203 -0.32 22.53 -31.61
C ILE A 203 1.21 22.66 -31.68
N ASN A 204 1.76 23.15 -32.80
CA ASN A 204 3.20 23.33 -33.00
C ASN A 204 3.84 24.42 -32.11
N LYS A 205 3.03 25.24 -31.42
CA LYS A 205 3.48 26.34 -30.55
C LYS A 205 3.12 26.15 -29.06
N TRP A 206 2.63 24.97 -28.68
CA TRP A 206 2.17 24.72 -27.31
C TRP A 206 3.24 24.95 -26.23
N PHE A 207 4.52 24.69 -26.53
CA PHE A 207 5.61 24.79 -25.56
C PHE A 207 6.69 25.82 -25.93
N THR A 208 6.34 26.84 -26.72
CA THR A 208 7.30 27.86 -27.17
C THR A 208 7.40 29.06 -26.22
N GLY A 209 6.60 29.12 -25.16
CA GLY A 209 6.56 30.24 -24.20
C GLY A 209 6.75 29.79 -22.75
N LEU A 210 6.17 30.54 -21.81
CA LEU A 210 6.27 30.24 -20.36
C LEU A 210 5.67 28.88 -19.98
N GLU A 211 4.81 28.32 -20.82
CA GLU A 211 4.14 27.05 -20.60
C GLU A 211 5.14 25.87 -20.53
N ARG A 212 6.33 26.03 -21.12
CA ARG A 212 7.41 25.05 -20.99
C ARG A 212 7.86 24.84 -19.54
N PHE A 213 7.81 25.88 -18.71
CA PHE A 213 8.17 25.78 -17.29
C PHE A 213 7.09 25.11 -16.44
N LEU A 214 5.87 24.94 -16.99
CA LEU A 214 4.81 24.16 -16.36
C LEU A 214 4.90 22.66 -16.69
N ILE A 215 5.72 22.26 -17.68
CA ILE A 215 5.91 20.85 -18.06
C ILE A 215 6.31 19.99 -16.85
N PRO A 216 7.29 20.36 -16.00
CA PRO A 216 7.61 19.58 -14.81
C PRO A 216 6.43 19.37 -13.87
N VAL A 217 5.59 20.40 -13.70
CA VAL A 217 4.40 20.34 -12.84
C VAL A 217 3.35 19.40 -13.42
N VAL A 218 3.06 19.51 -14.71
CA VAL A 218 2.10 18.65 -15.41
C VAL A 218 2.55 17.19 -15.39
N VAL A 219 3.83 16.92 -15.69
CA VAL A 219 4.40 15.57 -15.63
C VAL A 219 4.37 15.01 -14.20
N PHE A 220 4.61 15.86 -13.20
CA PHE A 220 4.54 15.45 -11.80
C PHE A 220 3.11 15.06 -11.40
N ILE A 221 2.10 15.86 -11.75
CA ILE A 221 0.68 15.55 -11.49
C ILE A 221 0.29 14.25 -12.19
N ALA A 222 0.66 14.08 -13.47
CA ALA A 222 0.37 12.88 -14.24
C ALA A 222 0.97 11.63 -13.62
N SER A 223 2.25 11.67 -13.24
CA SER A 223 2.91 10.56 -12.56
C SER A 223 2.23 10.23 -11.24
N TRP A 224 1.87 11.24 -10.44
CA TRP A 224 1.18 11.05 -9.17
C TRP A 224 -0.22 10.41 -9.35
N VAL A 225 -0.99 10.87 -10.33
CA VAL A 225 -2.31 10.31 -10.69
C VAL A 225 -2.15 8.86 -11.15
N ILE A 226 -1.22 8.58 -12.07
CA ILE A 226 -0.97 7.25 -12.61
C ILE A 226 -0.58 6.27 -11.49
N GLN A 227 0.31 6.66 -10.58
CA GLN A 227 0.69 5.81 -9.45
C GLN A 227 -0.49 5.45 -8.56
N GLN A 228 -1.41 6.39 -8.28
CA GLN A 228 -2.62 6.09 -7.52
C GLN A 228 -3.56 5.12 -8.26
N ILE A 229 -3.78 5.36 -9.56
CA ILE A 229 -4.63 4.49 -10.39
C ILE A 229 -4.04 3.08 -10.45
N LEU A 230 -2.73 2.95 -10.66
CA LEU A 230 -2.04 1.65 -10.69
C LEU A 230 -2.18 0.93 -9.34
N ALA A 231 -1.99 1.62 -8.22
CA ALA A 231 -2.18 1.04 -6.89
C ALA A 231 -3.62 0.54 -6.70
N ILE A 232 -4.62 1.32 -7.14
CA ILE A 232 -6.03 0.93 -7.10
C ILE A 232 -6.27 -0.33 -7.93
N ILE A 233 -5.79 -0.39 -9.17
CA ILE A 233 -6.01 -1.54 -10.06
C ILE A 233 -5.39 -2.81 -9.47
N ILE A 234 -4.17 -2.71 -8.91
CA ILE A 234 -3.42 -3.85 -8.40
C ILE A 234 -3.98 -4.35 -7.06
N PHE A 235 -4.25 -3.45 -6.11
CA PHE A 235 -4.53 -3.83 -4.72
C PHE A 235 -6.01 -3.84 -4.33
N SER A 236 -6.91 -3.22 -5.11
CA SER A 236 -8.36 -3.25 -4.81
C SER A 236 -9.02 -4.61 -5.01
N ASN A 237 -8.32 -5.57 -5.63
CA ASN A 237 -8.87 -6.89 -5.93
C ASN A 237 -8.54 -7.90 -4.81
N PRO A 238 -9.53 -8.31 -3.98
CA PRO A 238 -9.29 -9.19 -2.85
C PRO A 238 -9.03 -10.64 -3.24
N ARG A 239 -9.02 -11.00 -4.54
CA ARG A 239 -8.87 -12.40 -4.99
C ARG A 239 -7.58 -13.06 -4.48
N LYS A 240 -6.45 -12.37 -4.55
CA LYS A 240 -5.16 -12.91 -4.08
C LYS A 240 -5.20 -13.17 -2.57
N LEU A 241 -5.74 -12.21 -1.83
CA LEU A 241 -5.88 -12.29 -0.38
C LEU A 241 -6.84 -13.42 0.04
N ARG A 242 -7.97 -13.58 -0.65
CA ARG A 242 -8.89 -14.69 -0.40
C ARG A 242 -8.24 -16.05 -0.60
N LYS A 243 -7.45 -16.21 -1.67
CA LYS A 243 -6.68 -17.44 -1.88
C LYS A 243 -5.64 -17.67 -0.78
N ALA A 244 -4.99 -16.62 -0.29
CA ALA A 244 -4.04 -16.73 0.82
C ALA A 244 -4.73 -17.18 2.11
N ILE A 245 -5.93 -16.66 2.39
CA ILE A 245 -6.76 -17.10 3.53
C ILE A 245 -7.18 -18.56 3.35
N GLU A 246 -7.73 -18.91 2.18
CA GLU A 246 -8.15 -20.27 1.85
C GLU A 246 -7.02 -21.28 1.95
N ASN A 247 -5.81 -20.93 1.51
CA ASN A 247 -4.63 -21.80 1.66
C ASN A 247 -4.13 -21.93 3.11
N MET A 248 -4.40 -20.95 3.97
CA MET A 248 -3.93 -20.96 5.36
C MET A 248 -4.89 -21.70 6.28
N PHE A 249 -6.19 -21.64 6.01
CA PHE A 249 -7.24 -22.18 6.88
C PHE A 249 -8.07 -23.28 6.22
N ASP A 250 -7.70 -23.70 5.01
CA ASP A 250 -8.43 -24.67 4.15
C ASP A 250 -9.89 -24.28 3.82
N GLU A 251 -10.29 -23.05 4.18
CA GLU A 251 -11.62 -22.50 3.96
C GLU A 251 -11.55 -21.01 3.58
N PRO A 252 -12.44 -20.52 2.70
CA PRO A 252 -12.43 -19.13 2.29
C PRO A 252 -12.89 -18.15 3.38
N GLU A 253 -13.69 -18.62 4.34
CA GLU A 253 -14.25 -17.83 5.45
C GLU A 253 -14.29 -18.66 6.75
N PRO A 254 -13.13 -18.95 7.35
CA PRO A 254 -13.04 -19.73 8.59
C PRO A 254 -13.86 -19.08 9.70
N LYS A 255 -14.73 -19.87 10.33
CA LYS A 255 -15.60 -19.44 11.45
C LYS A 255 -14.96 -19.78 12.79
N ILE A 256 -13.88 -19.07 13.13
CA ILE A 256 -13.13 -19.32 14.37
C ILE A 256 -13.68 -18.42 15.50
N PRO A 257 -14.18 -18.98 16.60
CA PRO A 257 -14.74 -18.20 17.70
C PRO A 257 -13.64 -17.50 18.50
N TRP A 258 -13.97 -16.40 19.17
CA TRP A 258 -13.00 -15.62 19.95
C TRP A 258 -12.31 -16.43 21.06
N ARG A 259 -13.02 -17.39 21.67
CA ARG A 259 -12.48 -18.28 22.73
C ARG A 259 -11.26 -19.08 22.27
N GLU A 260 -11.21 -19.47 21.00
CA GLU A 260 -10.07 -20.21 20.44
C GLU A 260 -8.79 -19.36 20.37
N ALA A 261 -8.93 -18.03 20.32
CA ALA A 261 -7.79 -17.12 20.27
C ALA A 261 -7.20 -16.77 21.64
N PHE A 262 -7.69 -17.38 22.72
CA PHE A 262 -7.23 -17.11 24.08
C PHE A 262 -5.84 -17.73 24.34
N PRO A 263 -5.05 -17.17 25.26
CA PRO A 263 -3.65 -17.57 25.43
C PRO A 263 -3.49 -19.02 25.92
N ASP A 264 -4.50 -19.62 26.54
CA ASP A 264 -4.51 -21.03 26.95
C ASP A 264 -4.67 -21.99 25.76
N LYS A 265 -5.17 -21.51 24.61
CA LYS A 265 -5.41 -22.32 23.42
C LYS A 265 -4.27 -22.20 22.41
N LYS A 266 -4.15 -23.21 21.54
CA LYS A 266 -3.10 -23.31 20.52
C LYS A 266 -3.04 -22.06 19.63
N LEU A 267 -4.20 -21.56 19.19
CA LEU A 267 -4.26 -20.39 18.31
C LEU A 267 -3.81 -19.11 19.03
N GLY A 268 -4.18 -18.90 20.29
CA GLY A 268 -3.68 -17.77 21.07
C GLY A 268 -2.16 -17.81 21.26
N GLN A 269 -1.59 -19.00 21.47
CA GLN A 269 -0.13 -19.18 21.50
C GLN A 269 0.54 -18.83 20.16
N MET A 270 -0.07 -19.20 19.03
CA MET A 270 0.42 -18.79 17.70
C MET A 270 0.36 -17.26 17.49
N ILE A 271 -0.66 -16.58 18.04
CA ILE A 271 -0.77 -15.11 18.00
C ILE A 271 0.37 -14.46 18.81
N ILE A 272 0.71 -15.01 19.98
CA ILE A 272 1.85 -14.53 20.79
C ILE A 272 3.16 -14.67 20.02
N GLN A 273 3.40 -15.85 19.42
CA GLN A 273 4.60 -16.11 18.62
C GLN A 273 4.70 -15.15 17.42
N SER A 274 3.58 -14.94 16.72
CA SER A 274 3.50 -14.01 15.58
C SER A 274 3.77 -12.56 16.02
N TRP A 275 3.26 -12.17 17.19
CA TRP A 275 3.57 -10.87 17.79
C TRP A 275 5.06 -10.73 18.15
N GLN A 276 5.67 -11.72 18.81
CA GLN A 276 7.11 -11.71 19.13
C GLN A 276 7.95 -11.57 17.85
N TYR A 277 7.60 -12.32 16.81
CA TYR A 277 8.25 -12.23 15.50
C TYR A 277 8.13 -10.83 14.88
N HIS A 278 6.94 -10.21 14.92
CA HIS A 278 6.76 -8.83 14.46
C HIS A 278 7.63 -7.84 15.22
N VAL A 279 7.68 -7.96 16.56
CA VAL A 279 8.48 -7.09 17.42
C VAL A 279 9.97 -7.16 17.03
N ASP A 280 10.51 -8.37 16.88
CA ASP A 280 11.91 -8.58 16.46
C ASP A 280 12.18 -8.01 15.05
N LEU A 281 11.31 -8.32 14.07
CA LEU A 281 11.43 -7.78 12.72
C LEU A 281 11.46 -6.25 12.69
N LYS A 282 10.57 -5.61 13.46
CA LYS A 282 10.47 -4.15 13.53
C LYS A 282 11.71 -3.53 14.13
N GLN A 283 12.19 -4.10 15.23
CA GLN A 283 13.38 -3.62 15.90
C GLN A 283 14.60 -3.70 14.99
N ARG A 284 14.77 -4.83 14.28
CA ARG A 284 15.86 -5.00 13.31
C ARG A 284 15.79 -3.99 12.17
N ALA A 285 14.59 -3.71 11.66
CA ALA A 285 14.39 -2.72 10.62
C ALA A 285 14.69 -1.29 11.11
N LEU A 286 14.32 -0.96 12.34
CA LEU A 286 14.62 0.32 12.97
C LEU A 286 16.13 0.53 13.14
N TYR A 287 16.84 -0.46 13.69
CA TYR A 287 18.29 -0.40 13.87
C TYR A 287 19.03 -0.21 12.55
N LYS A 288 18.59 -0.94 11.52
CA LYS A 288 19.12 -0.76 10.16
C LYS A 288 18.84 0.63 9.60
N TYR A 289 17.66 1.19 9.86
CA TYR A 289 17.31 2.54 9.43
C TYR A 289 18.12 3.62 10.16
N LEU A 290 18.37 3.44 11.47
CA LEU A 290 19.15 4.37 12.29
C LEU A 290 20.67 4.17 12.17
N ASN A 291 21.11 3.12 11.45
CA ASN A 291 22.50 2.72 11.33
C ASN A 291 23.18 2.42 12.67
N ILE A 292 22.43 1.78 13.58
CA ILE A 292 22.89 1.38 14.92
C ILE A 292 23.21 -0.13 14.89
N PRO A 293 24.34 -0.59 15.48
CA PRO A 293 24.67 -2.00 15.56
C PRO A 293 23.64 -2.77 16.41
N TYR A 294 23.38 -4.03 16.05
CA TYR A 294 22.50 -4.90 16.83
C TYR A 294 23.09 -5.17 18.23
N PRO A 295 22.26 -5.25 19.27
CA PRO A 295 22.73 -5.50 20.63
C PRO A 295 23.33 -6.92 20.72
N VAL A 296 24.51 -7.02 21.32
CA VAL A 296 25.29 -8.28 21.40
C VAL A 296 24.55 -9.38 22.18
N ASP A 297 23.73 -8.99 23.16
CA ASP A 297 23.00 -9.91 24.03
C ASP A 297 21.57 -10.23 23.55
N ASN A 298 21.16 -9.79 22.35
CA ASN A 298 19.76 -9.83 21.88
C ASN A 298 18.74 -9.17 22.83
N LYS A 299 19.21 -8.33 23.77
CA LYS A 299 18.35 -7.52 24.64
C LYS A 299 17.97 -6.25 23.89
N TRP A 300 16.77 -6.27 23.31
CA TRP A 300 16.23 -5.15 22.57
C TRP A 300 15.63 -4.09 23.51
N GLU A 301 15.94 -2.81 23.25
CA GLU A 301 15.24 -1.68 23.87
C GLU A 301 13.99 -1.32 23.06
N TYR A 302 12.81 -1.61 23.60
CA TYR A 302 11.53 -1.41 22.91
C TYR A 302 10.96 0.00 23.15
N GLU A 303 11.63 1.03 22.62
CA GLU A 303 11.15 2.43 22.75
C GLU A 303 10.30 2.93 21.56
N ASP A 304 10.21 2.15 20.47
CA ASP A 304 9.48 2.58 19.27
C ASP A 304 7.95 2.48 19.45
N LYS A 305 7.30 3.64 19.40
CA LYS A 305 5.83 3.78 19.47
C LYS A 305 5.08 3.11 18.31
N THR A 306 5.76 2.63 17.26
CA THR A 306 5.14 1.89 16.15
C THR A 306 5.08 0.38 16.39
N ILE A 307 5.73 -0.12 17.44
CA ILE A 307 5.65 -1.53 17.86
C ILE A 307 4.22 -1.82 18.33
N ALA A 308 3.71 -2.99 17.93
CA ALA A 308 2.41 -3.45 18.37
C ALA A 308 2.44 -3.82 19.86
N PRO A 309 1.44 -3.42 20.66
CA PRO A 309 1.37 -3.87 22.05
C PRO A 309 1.18 -5.38 22.13
N TYR A 310 1.48 -5.96 23.29
CA TYR A 310 1.23 -7.38 23.58
C TYR A 310 -0.21 -7.79 23.19
N PRO A 311 -0.52 -9.01 22.70
CA PRO A 311 -1.85 -9.29 22.17
C PRO A 311 -2.99 -9.31 23.20
N PHE A 312 -2.70 -9.63 24.45
CA PHE A 312 -3.72 -9.77 25.49
C PHE A 312 -3.67 -8.60 26.48
N PRO A 313 -4.83 -8.00 26.83
CA PRO A 313 -4.87 -6.84 27.72
C PRO A 313 -4.73 -7.20 29.20
N SER A 314 -4.98 -8.45 29.59
CA SER A 314 -4.88 -8.98 30.96
C SER A 314 -4.18 -10.34 30.94
N GLU A 315 -3.45 -10.65 32.02
CA GLU A 315 -2.88 -11.99 32.25
C GLU A 315 -3.94 -13.01 32.63
N GLN A 316 -4.99 -12.58 33.33
CA GLN A 316 -6.10 -13.43 33.74
C GLN A 316 -7.15 -13.49 32.63
N ILE A 317 -7.52 -14.71 32.26
CA ILE A 317 -8.65 -15.00 31.38
C ILE A 317 -9.95 -14.69 32.15
N PRO A 318 -10.88 -13.91 31.58
CA PRO A 318 -12.14 -13.62 32.26
C PRO A 318 -12.96 -14.88 32.56
N GLU A 319 -13.60 -14.94 33.73
CA GLU A 319 -14.37 -16.13 34.17
C GLU A 319 -15.50 -16.52 33.21
N TRP A 320 -16.15 -15.54 32.57
CA TRP A 320 -17.21 -15.77 31.58
C TRP A 320 -16.72 -16.49 30.31
N ALA A 321 -15.42 -16.59 30.08
CA ALA A 321 -14.86 -17.15 28.85
C ALA A 321 -15.23 -18.61 28.64
N ASP A 322 -15.27 -19.38 29.72
CA ASP A 322 -15.65 -20.80 29.67
C ASP A 322 -17.17 -20.97 29.52
N GLU A 323 -17.96 -19.99 29.99
CA GLU A 323 -19.42 -19.96 29.80
C GLU A 323 -19.79 -19.64 28.35
N ILE A 324 -19.00 -18.81 27.65
CA ILE A 324 -19.25 -18.46 26.24
C ILE A 324 -19.18 -19.68 25.33
N GLU A 325 -18.32 -20.65 25.62
CA GLU A 325 -18.23 -21.87 24.83
C GLU A 325 -19.57 -22.64 24.87
N GLN A 326 -20.20 -22.74 26.05
CA GLN A 326 -21.51 -23.37 26.20
C GLN A 326 -22.64 -22.54 25.59
N VAL A 327 -22.65 -21.22 25.80
CA VAL A 327 -23.63 -20.31 25.21
C VAL A 327 -23.56 -20.33 23.67
N TYR A 328 -22.35 -20.42 23.12
CA TYR A 328 -22.13 -20.55 21.69
C TYR A 328 -22.80 -21.81 21.13
N PHE A 329 -22.48 -22.99 21.67
CA PHE A 329 -23.09 -24.25 21.20
C PHE A 329 -24.62 -24.21 21.27
N ASN A 330 -25.17 -23.72 22.38
CA ASN A 330 -26.62 -23.56 22.56
C ASN A 330 -27.24 -22.60 21.53
N SER A 331 -26.57 -21.47 21.23
CA SER A 331 -27.05 -20.49 20.25
C SER A 331 -27.00 -21.00 18.81
N VAL A 332 -26.03 -21.85 18.48
CA VAL A 332 -25.89 -22.48 17.17
C VAL A 332 -27.02 -23.48 16.94
N ASP A 333 -27.36 -24.28 17.95
CA ASP A 333 -28.44 -25.25 17.87
C ASP A 333 -29.81 -24.58 17.78
N GLN A 334 -30.07 -23.56 18.61
CA GLN A 334 -31.30 -22.76 18.53
C GLN A 334 -31.48 -22.11 17.15
N TRP A 335 -30.42 -21.53 16.60
CA TRP A 335 -30.49 -20.92 15.28
C TRP A 335 -30.73 -21.95 14.17
N ARG A 336 -30.11 -23.14 14.26
CA ARG A 336 -30.34 -24.24 13.31
C ARG A 336 -31.81 -24.65 13.32
N GLU A 337 -32.42 -24.74 14.50
CA GLU A 337 -33.85 -25.01 14.65
C GLU A 337 -34.72 -23.91 14.05
N GLU A 338 -34.41 -22.63 14.28
CA GLU A 338 -35.14 -21.49 13.70
C GLU A 338 -35.08 -21.48 12.16
N GLN A 339 -33.92 -21.80 11.57
CA GLN A 339 -33.78 -21.93 10.12
C GLN A 339 -34.60 -23.08 9.56
N LEU A 340 -34.55 -24.25 10.20
CA LEU A 340 -35.38 -25.41 9.81
C LEU A 340 -36.86 -25.08 9.90
N GLN A 341 -37.30 -24.37 10.93
CA GLN A 341 -38.68 -23.90 11.05
C GLN A 341 -39.06 -22.92 9.95
N THR A 342 -38.16 -22.00 9.58
CA THR A 342 -38.39 -21.01 8.52
C THR A 342 -38.49 -21.68 7.14
N VAL A 343 -37.59 -22.62 6.82
CA VAL A 343 -37.65 -23.43 5.60
C VAL A 343 -38.93 -24.26 5.58
N ASN A 344 -39.29 -24.93 6.68
CA ASN A 344 -40.51 -25.71 6.77
C ASN A 344 -41.77 -24.85 6.58
N LYS A 345 -41.80 -23.63 7.12
CA LYS A 345 -42.87 -22.65 6.87
C LYS A 345 -42.93 -22.23 5.40
N GLN A 346 -41.80 -21.94 4.76
CA GLN A 346 -41.75 -21.59 3.34
C GLN A 346 -42.18 -22.76 2.43
N VAL A 347 -41.76 -23.98 2.73
CA VAL A 347 -42.17 -25.19 1.99
C VAL A 347 -43.67 -25.44 2.13
N LYS A 348 -44.25 -25.25 3.33
CA LYS A 348 -45.72 -25.33 3.53
C LYS A 348 -46.46 -24.27 2.71
N VAL A 349 -46.04 -23.01 2.75
CA VAL A 349 -46.64 -21.92 1.95
C VAL A 349 -46.53 -22.19 0.44
N THR A 350 -45.43 -22.79 -0.01
CA THR A 350 -45.23 -23.14 -1.43
C THR A 350 -46.10 -24.32 -1.84
N LYS A 351 -46.28 -25.32 -0.96
CA LYS A 351 -47.22 -26.45 -1.17
C LYS A 351 -48.67 -26.00 -1.23
N ASP A 352 -49.08 -25.06 -0.36
CA ASP A 352 -50.44 -24.53 -0.34
C ASP A 352 -50.75 -23.63 -1.55
N LYS A 353 -49.73 -22.96 -2.11
CA LYS A 353 -49.84 -22.26 -3.41
C LYS A 353 -49.82 -23.22 -4.60
N SER A 354 -49.17 -24.38 -4.49
CA SER A 354 -49.20 -25.43 -5.51
C SER A 354 -50.41 -26.36 -5.30
N LYS A 355 -51.63 -25.84 -5.48
CA LYS A 355 -52.81 -26.71 -5.62
C LYS A 355 -52.69 -27.53 -6.91
N GLY A 356 -52.04 -28.69 -6.83
CA GLY A 356 -52.21 -29.80 -7.78
C GLY A 356 -51.53 -29.73 -9.15
N LYS A 357 -50.47 -28.93 -9.38
CA LYS A 357 -49.67 -29.05 -10.61
C LYS A 357 -48.40 -29.87 -10.37
N VAL A 358 -48.49 -31.17 -10.61
CA VAL A 358 -47.34 -32.09 -10.66
C VAL A 358 -46.48 -31.69 -11.85
N VAL A 359 -45.36 -31.00 -11.60
CA VAL A 359 -44.33 -30.77 -12.62
C VAL A 359 -43.51 -32.06 -12.72
N LYS A 360 -43.74 -32.85 -13.78
CA LYS A 360 -42.87 -33.97 -14.14
C LYS A 360 -41.48 -33.40 -14.46
N PHE A 361 -40.49 -33.69 -13.62
CA PHE A 361 -39.09 -33.46 -13.95
C PHE A 361 -38.67 -34.49 -14.99
N THR A 362 -38.56 -34.06 -16.25
CA THR A 362 -37.92 -34.87 -17.30
C THR A 362 -36.45 -35.01 -16.94
N LYS A 363 -36.01 -36.23 -16.61
CA LYS A 363 -34.59 -36.59 -16.46
C LYS A 363 -33.87 -36.22 -17.76
N ARG A 364 -33.09 -35.14 -17.76
CA ARG A 364 -32.15 -34.84 -18.83
C ARG A 364 -31.00 -35.85 -18.70
N LYS A 365 -30.94 -36.84 -19.58
CA LYS A 365 -29.78 -37.74 -19.72
C LYS A 365 -28.55 -36.87 -19.96
N LEU A 366 -27.59 -36.93 -19.04
CA LEU A 366 -26.21 -36.52 -19.31
C LEU A 366 -25.70 -37.42 -20.45
N LYS A 367 -25.41 -36.82 -21.61
CA LYS A 367 -24.52 -37.44 -22.58
C LYS A 367 -23.12 -37.37 -21.95
N ILE A 368 -22.58 -38.56 -21.66
CA ILE A 368 -21.16 -38.77 -21.38
C ILE A 368 -20.38 -38.45 -22.65
#